data_AF-A0A7S2L698-F1
#
_entry.id   AF-A0A7S2L698-F1
#
_cell.length_a   1.000
_cell.length_b   1.000
_cell.length_c   1.000
_cell.angle_alpha   90.00
_cell.angle_beta   90.00
_cell.angle_gamma   90.00
#
_symmetry.space_group_name_H-M   'P 1'
#
loop_
_entity.id
_entity.type
_entity.pdbx_description
1 polymer ?
#
loop_
_entity_poly.entity_id
_entity_poly.type
_entity_poly.pdbx_seq_one_letter_code
_entity_poly.pdbx_strand_id
1 'polypeptide(L)'
;ESASRTIYEVFSIALLVFDAVTLPYTLAWSVPEEGFWMVAVWCIRLFWSMDLILSFFTAYQTRDLKTERHLPLTARHFLRTWLLFDAALVISDWCDSGMPGLRLMRVGRLGRFIRLFRQSQRMYLLLQKVKAMLYIKIAHLVIDITILVLVLMWLAHVLCCFWYMIGKHEEGSDTGATWLSSGEYSKVGVSYEYLTALHWSLTQITPASMEGSPKCSAERLYNVFVIFAGFVVGSSMVATLTAMMTQYRMQLGERMRKMRQLHDFLVQENTGKVLTRAIKVQINSVLRHRQKLRANQVEL
;
A
#
# COMPACT_ATOMS: atom_id res chain seq x y z
N GLU A 1 10.13 20.79 10.62
CA GLU A 1 10.83 19.52 10.34
C GLU A 1 11.94 19.78 9.32
N SER A 2 13.06 19.06 9.37
CA SER A 2 14.14 19.23 8.37
C SER A 2 13.76 18.58 7.05
N ALA A 3 13.96 19.27 5.92
CA ALA A 3 13.69 18.73 4.57
C ALA A 3 14.42 17.40 4.32
N SER A 4 15.60 17.20 4.92
CA SER A 4 16.37 15.96 4.84
C SER A 4 15.61 14.75 5.41
N ARG A 5 14.82 14.94 6.48
CA ARG A 5 14.02 13.87 7.09
C ARG A 5 12.87 13.45 6.18
N THR A 6 12.19 14.41 5.56
CA THR A 6 11.10 14.12 4.62
C THR A 6 11.61 13.36 3.39
N ILE A 7 12.77 13.75 2.86
CA ILE A 7 13.41 13.05 1.73
C ILE A 7 13.74 11.60 2.11
N TYR A 8 14.35 11.40 3.29
CA TYR A 8 14.63 10.07 3.82
C TYR A 8 13.36 9.21 3.97
N GLU A 9 12.31 9.78 4.55
CA GLU A 9 11.02 9.14 4.74
C GLU A 9 10.38 8.72 3.41
N VAL A 10 10.41 9.59 2.39
CA VAL A 10 9.92 9.28 1.04
C VAL A 10 10.75 8.20 0.35
N PHE A 11 12.08 8.31 0.42
CA PHE A 11 12.99 7.32 -0.16
C PHE A 11 12.83 5.94 0.48
N SER A 12 12.67 5.90 1.81
CA SER A 12 12.39 4.67 2.56
C SER A 12 11.10 3.99 2.11
N ILE A 13 10.04 4.78 1.87
CA ILE A 13 8.77 4.25 1.34
C ILE A 13 8.96 3.72 -0.08
N ALA A 14 9.67 4.44 -0.95
CA ALA A 14 9.90 3.99 -2.31
C ALA A 14 10.61 2.63 -2.36
N LEU A 15 11.64 2.45 -1.54
CA LEU A 15 12.32 1.16 -1.39
C LEU A 15 11.42 0.09 -0.78
N LEU A 16 10.57 0.44 0.19
CA LEU A 16 9.60 -0.49 0.75
C LEU A 16 8.60 -0.99 -0.29
N VAL A 17 8.05 -0.11 -1.12
CA VAL A 17 7.12 -0.46 -2.20
C VAL A 17 7.81 -1.34 -3.23
N PHE A 18 9.07 -1.03 -3.57
CA PHE A 18 9.88 -1.88 -4.45
C PHE A 18 10.05 -3.29 -3.86
N ASP A 19 10.42 -3.41 -2.58
CA ASP A 19 10.59 -4.70 -1.90
C ASP A 19 9.25 -5.46 -1.83
N ALA A 20 8.14 -4.76 -1.56
CA ALA A 20 6.79 -5.36 -1.50
C ALA A 20 6.32 -5.97 -2.83
N VAL A 21 6.75 -5.41 -3.97
CA VAL A 21 6.42 -5.91 -5.31
C VAL A 21 7.42 -6.94 -5.80
N THR A 22 8.72 -6.76 -5.53
CA THR A 22 9.75 -7.66 -6.07
C THR A 22 9.95 -8.91 -5.24
N LEU A 23 9.66 -8.89 -3.93
CA LEU A 23 9.85 -10.04 -3.05
C LEU A 23 8.97 -11.24 -3.43
N PRO A 24 7.64 -11.12 -3.62
CA PRO A 24 6.81 -12.26 -4.01
C PRO A 24 7.24 -12.85 -5.36
N TYR A 25 7.58 -11.98 -6.32
CA TYR A 25 8.03 -12.37 -7.64
C TYR A 25 9.36 -13.14 -7.62
N THR A 26 10.38 -12.61 -6.93
CA THR A 26 11.70 -13.25 -6.84
C THR A 26 11.63 -14.59 -6.11
N LEU A 27 10.74 -14.72 -5.13
CA LEU A 27 10.46 -15.98 -4.44
C LEU A 27 9.80 -17.01 -5.36
N ALA A 28 8.77 -16.61 -6.11
CA ALA A 28 8.00 -17.51 -6.97
C ALA A 28 8.84 -18.01 -8.16
N TRP A 29 9.49 -17.10 -8.89
CA TRP A 29 10.28 -17.44 -10.09
C TRP A 29 11.72 -17.84 -9.79
N SER A 30 12.16 -17.82 -8.53
CA SER A 30 13.55 -18.10 -8.13
C SER A 30 14.57 -17.36 -9.01
N VAL A 31 14.35 -16.05 -9.16
CA VAL A 31 15.15 -15.20 -10.06
C VAL A 31 16.61 -15.20 -9.59
N PRO A 32 17.58 -15.51 -10.46
CA PRO A 32 18.99 -15.49 -10.09
C PRO A 32 19.45 -14.07 -9.75
N GLU A 33 20.29 -13.93 -8.73
CA GLU A 33 20.87 -12.65 -8.28
C GLU A 33 21.99 -12.18 -9.23
N GLU A 34 21.65 -11.88 -10.48
CA GLU A 34 22.60 -11.44 -11.51
C GLU A 34 22.22 -10.05 -12.07
N GLY A 35 23.24 -9.32 -12.56
CA GLY A 35 23.07 -8.01 -13.20
C GLY A 35 22.31 -7.00 -12.33
N PHE A 36 21.16 -6.53 -12.83
CA PHE A 36 20.31 -5.57 -12.14
C PHE A 36 19.81 -6.08 -10.78
N TRP A 37 19.41 -7.35 -10.70
CA TRP A 37 18.84 -7.93 -9.49
C TRP A 37 19.86 -8.02 -8.35
N MET A 38 21.11 -8.33 -8.68
CA MET A 38 22.21 -8.29 -7.71
C MET A 38 22.33 -6.89 -7.10
N VAL A 39 22.45 -5.86 -7.94
CA VAL A 39 22.59 -4.47 -7.47
C VAL A 39 21.40 -4.06 -6.60
N ALA A 40 20.17 -4.36 -7.05
CA ALA A 40 18.97 -4.03 -6.31
C ALA A 40 18.93 -4.70 -4.92
N VAL A 41 19.20 -6.01 -4.83
CA VAL A 41 19.21 -6.76 -3.57
C VAL A 41 20.28 -6.23 -2.62
N TRP A 42 21.49 -5.94 -3.11
CA TRP A 42 22.57 -5.38 -2.29
C TRP A 42 22.25 -3.97 -1.80
N CYS A 43 21.73 -3.08 -2.65
CA CYS A 43 21.32 -1.75 -2.26
C CYS A 43 20.24 -1.77 -1.17
N ILE A 44 19.23 -2.63 -1.31
CA ILE A 44 18.15 -2.80 -0.34
C ILE A 44 18.69 -3.34 0.98
N ARG A 45 19.56 -4.37 0.94
CA ARG A 45 20.19 -4.97 2.13
C ARG A 45 21.01 -3.93 2.91
N LEU A 46 21.83 -3.14 2.21
CA LEU A 46 22.62 -2.06 2.83
C LEU A 46 21.73 -0.97 3.39
N PHE A 47 20.71 -0.53 2.64
CA PHE A 47 19.79 0.50 3.09
C PHE A 47 19.07 0.11 4.38
N TRP A 48 18.49 -1.10 4.45
CA TRP A 48 17.79 -1.55 5.65
C TRP A 48 18.72 -1.80 6.85
N SER A 49 19.98 -2.18 6.59
CA SER A 49 21.00 -2.26 7.64
C SER A 49 21.29 -0.87 8.23
N MET A 50 21.33 0.15 7.38
CA MET A 50 21.49 1.55 7.82
C MET A 50 20.23 2.11 8.49
N ASP A 51 19.02 1.81 7.99
CA ASP A 51 17.75 2.22 8.63
C ASP A 51 17.61 1.62 10.03
N LEU A 52 18.12 0.41 10.26
CA LEU A 52 18.20 -0.19 11.59
C LEU A 52 19.07 0.67 12.53
N ILE A 53 20.28 1.05 12.09
CA ILE A 53 21.20 1.90 12.86
C ILE A 53 20.56 3.28 13.11
N LEU A 54 20.01 3.91 12.07
CA LEU A 54 19.36 5.21 12.17
C LEU A 54 18.12 5.17 13.07
N SER A 55 17.39 4.06 13.09
CA SER A 55 16.23 3.88 13.98
C SER A 55 16.61 3.93 15.46
N PHE A 56 17.87 3.64 15.85
CA PHE A 56 18.34 3.88 17.24
C PHE A 56 18.47 5.37 17.58
N PHE A 57 18.80 6.19 16.60
CA PHE A 57 19.05 7.63 16.78
C PHE A 57 17.81 8.48 16.50
N THR A 58 16.76 7.91 15.92
CA THR A 58 15.57 8.66 15.50
C THR A 58 14.50 8.65 16.60
N ALA A 59 14.19 9.84 17.13
CA ALA A 59 13.16 10.00 18.16
C ALA A 59 11.76 9.55 17.67
N TYR A 60 11.03 8.82 18.53
CA TYR A 60 9.68 8.33 18.29
C TYR A 60 8.66 9.47 18.41
N GLN A 61 7.67 9.52 17.52
CA GLN A 61 6.51 10.39 17.68
C GLN A 61 5.42 9.61 18.43
N THR A 62 5.04 10.11 19.61
CA THR A 62 3.90 9.59 20.38
C THR A 62 2.60 9.79 19.60
N ARG A 63 1.57 8.98 19.90
CA ARG A 63 0.22 9.03 19.30
C ARG A 63 -0.41 10.44 19.29
N ASP A 64 0.02 11.33 20.19
CA ASP A 64 -0.50 12.68 20.35
C ASP A 64 0.19 13.74 19.45
N LEU A 65 0.96 13.32 18.43
CA LEU A 65 1.74 14.20 17.53
C LEU A 65 2.76 15.11 18.25
N LYS A 66 2.91 14.99 19.57
CA LYS A 66 3.95 15.64 20.35
C LYS A 66 5.26 14.89 20.14
N THR A 67 6.23 15.61 19.60
CA THR A 67 7.58 15.10 19.39
C THR A 67 8.33 15.21 20.71
N GLU A 68 8.22 14.20 21.56
CA GLU A 68 9.02 14.14 22.79
C GLU A 68 10.45 13.69 22.46
N ARG A 69 11.43 14.53 22.80
CA ARG A 69 12.86 14.30 22.54
C ARG A 69 13.57 13.57 23.68
N HIS A 70 12.86 12.73 24.43
CA HIS A 70 13.47 11.93 25.48
C HIS A 70 14.03 10.62 24.89
N LEU A 71 15.27 10.70 24.38
CA LEU A 71 16.05 9.58 23.85
C LEU A 71 16.09 8.33 24.74
N PRO A 72 16.30 8.40 26.08
CA PRO A 72 16.48 7.19 26.89
C PRO A 72 15.20 6.37 27.12
N LEU A 73 14.03 7.02 27.23
CA LEU A 73 12.74 6.30 27.34
C LEU A 73 12.37 5.62 26.02
N THR A 74 12.60 6.32 24.90
CA THR A 74 12.34 5.82 23.55
C THR A 74 13.22 4.61 23.22
N ALA A 75 14.52 4.70 23.51
CA ALA A 75 15.46 3.61 23.28
C ALA A 75 15.09 2.35 24.08
N ARG A 76 14.67 2.50 25.35
CA ARG A 76 14.30 1.36 26.21
C ARG A 76 13.02 0.65 25.78
N HIS A 77 12.04 1.39 25.25
CA HIS A 77 10.83 0.80 24.68
C HIS A 77 11.11 0.11 23.33
N PHE A 78 11.93 0.74 22.49
CA PHE A 78 12.34 0.23 21.17
C PHE A 78 13.21 -1.03 21.25
N LEU A 79 14.16 -1.06 22.19
CA LEU A 79 15.00 -2.24 22.52
C LEU A 79 14.17 -3.46 22.93
N ARG A 80 13.02 -3.26 23.57
CA ARG A 80 12.23 -4.36 24.16
C ARG A 80 11.15 -4.94 23.24
N THR A 81 10.72 -4.23 22.21
CA THR A 81 9.54 -4.61 21.41
C THR A 81 9.89 -5.08 20.00
N TRP A 82 10.74 -4.35 19.26
CA TRP A 82 10.91 -4.61 17.83
C TRP A 82 12.36 -4.69 17.36
N LEU A 83 13.32 -4.21 18.14
CA LEU A 83 14.72 -4.25 17.74
C LEU A 83 15.25 -5.68 17.57
N LEU A 84 14.92 -6.59 18.49
CA LEU A 84 15.39 -7.97 18.41
C LEU A 84 14.93 -8.65 17.12
N PHE A 85 13.71 -8.37 16.68
CA PHE A 85 13.17 -8.90 15.43
C PHE A 85 13.83 -8.28 14.19
N ASP A 86 14.00 -6.96 14.14
CA ASP A 86 14.68 -6.30 13.01
C ASP A 86 16.14 -6.73 12.91
N ALA A 87 16.84 -6.82 14.04
CA ALA A 87 18.22 -7.25 14.11
C ALA A 87 18.36 -8.71 13.66
N ALA A 88 17.49 -9.61 14.12
CA ALA A 88 17.46 -11.00 13.67
C ALA A 88 17.22 -11.10 12.16
N LEU A 89 16.37 -10.23 11.60
CA LEU A 89 16.06 -10.21 10.18
C LEU A 89 17.23 -9.69 9.34
N VAL A 90 17.90 -8.61 9.76
CA VAL A 90 19.12 -8.12 9.10
C VAL A 90 20.21 -9.19 9.17
N ILE A 91 20.44 -9.80 10.33
CA ILE A 91 21.41 -10.90 10.48
C ILE A 91 21.07 -12.06 9.54
N SER A 92 19.79 -12.44 9.45
CA SER A 92 19.35 -13.50 8.54
C SER A 92 19.58 -13.15 7.07
N ASP A 93 19.37 -11.89 6.66
CA ASP A 93 19.63 -11.41 5.30
C ASP A 93 21.12 -11.46 4.93
N TRP A 94 22.02 -11.21 5.89
CA TRP A 94 23.46 -11.31 5.70
C TRP A 94 23.93 -12.77 5.67
N CYS A 95 23.37 -13.62 6.55
CA CYS A 95 23.66 -15.05 6.52
C CYS A 95 23.28 -15.67 5.17
N ASP A 96 22.10 -15.34 4.61
CA ASP A 96 21.62 -15.87 3.30
C ASP A 96 22.63 -15.62 2.18
N SER A 97 23.31 -14.47 2.19
CA SER A 97 24.34 -14.13 1.21
C SER A 97 25.65 -14.91 1.36
N GLY A 98 26.01 -15.30 2.59
CA GLY A 98 27.28 -15.99 2.87
C GLY A 98 27.22 -17.51 2.77
N MET A 99 26.02 -18.11 2.93
CA MET A 99 25.84 -19.57 2.96
C MET A 99 24.52 -20.01 2.31
N PRO A 100 24.33 -19.86 0.99
CA PRO A 100 23.07 -20.17 0.33
C PRO A 100 22.70 -21.66 0.50
N GLY A 101 21.55 -21.95 1.12
CA GLY A 101 20.97 -23.32 1.15
C GLY A 101 20.39 -23.83 2.46
N LEU A 102 20.60 -23.15 3.60
CA LEU A 102 20.04 -23.57 4.88
C LEU A 102 18.52 -23.30 4.95
N ARG A 103 17.71 -24.29 5.36
CA ARG A 103 16.25 -24.14 5.54
C ARG A 103 15.86 -22.97 6.45
N LEU A 104 16.71 -22.63 7.43
CA LEU A 104 16.52 -21.49 8.33
C LEU A 104 16.47 -20.14 7.59
N MET A 105 17.08 -20.04 6.40
CA MET A 105 17.14 -18.80 5.61
C MET A 105 15.86 -18.51 4.81
N ARG A 106 15.06 -19.54 4.51
CA ARG A 106 13.72 -19.34 3.93
C ARG A 106 12.80 -18.59 4.90
N VAL A 107 13.00 -18.79 6.21
CA VAL A 107 12.29 -18.05 7.27
C VAL A 107 12.75 -16.58 7.32
N GLY A 108 14.02 -16.30 7.03
CA GLY A 108 14.54 -14.94 6.87
C GLY A 108 13.83 -14.15 5.77
N ARG A 109 13.54 -14.81 4.64
CA ARG A 109 12.77 -14.22 3.53
C ARG A 109 11.31 -13.94 3.90
N LEU A 110 10.69 -14.79 4.72
CA LEU A 110 9.37 -14.54 5.31
C LEU A 110 9.40 -13.37 6.30
N GLY A 111 10.50 -13.18 7.02
CA GLY A 111 10.73 -12.04 7.90
C GLY A 111 10.55 -10.70 7.18
N ARG A 112 10.93 -10.61 5.89
CA ARG A 112 10.77 -9.36 5.11
C ARG A 112 9.32 -8.89 5.02
N PHE A 113 8.33 -9.79 5.06
CA PHE A 113 6.92 -9.39 5.14
C PHE A 113 6.56 -8.73 6.47
N ILE A 114 7.20 -9.13 7.58
CA ILE A 114 7.04 -8.50 8.89
C ILE A 114 7.58 -7.06 8.84
N ARG A 115 8.69 -6.82 8.13
CA ARG A 115 9.23 -5.48 7.86
C ARG A 115 8.22 -4.61 7.10
N LEU A 116 7.57 -5.15 6.07
CA LEU A 116 6.49 -4.46 5.32
C LEU A 116 5.34 -4.07 6.25
N PHE A 117 4.89 -5.01 7.08
CA PHE A 117 3.80 -4.77 8.03
C PHE A 117 4.14 -3.63 9.00
N ARG A 118 5.35 -3.64 9.59
CA ARG A 118 5.77 -2.58 10.50
C ARG A 118 5.88 -1.22 9.81
N GLN A 119 6.46 -1.17 8.61
CA GLN A 119 6.63 0.09 7.89
C GLN A 119 5.32 0.65 7.34
N SER A 120 4.26 -0.17 7.23
CA SER A 120 2.93 0.31 6.84
C SER A 120 2.41 1.44 7.74
N GLN A 121 2.78 1.44 9.03
CA GLN A 121 2.43 2.53 9.94
C GLN A 121 3.14 3.83 9.56
N ARG A 122 4.41 3.77 9.13
CA ARG A 122 5.15 4.95 8.66
C ARG A 122 4.54 5.47 7.35
N MET A 123 4.16 4.58 6.43
CA MET A 123 3.43 4.94 5.21
C MET A 123 2.11 5.65 5.51
N TYR A 124 1.33 5.13 6.47
CA TYR A 124 0.06 5.73 6.88
C TYR A 124 0.24 7.16 7.40
N LEU A 125 1.22 7.40 8.26
CA LEU A 125 1.53 8.72 8.79
C LEU A 125 1.96 9.69 7.68
N LEU A 126 2.83 9.25 6.76
CA LEU A 126 3.27 10.07 5.63
C LEU A 126 2.14 10.38 4.66
N LEU A 127 1.25 9.42 4.42
CA LEU A 127 0.04 9.65 3.64
C LEU A 127 -0.84 10.70 4.30
N GLN A 128 -1.02 10.65 5.62
CA GLN A 128 -1.74 11.70 6.34
C GLN A 128 -1.06 13.07 6.20
N LYS A 129 0.28 13.14 6.30
CA LYS A 129 1.04 14.39 6.07
C LYS A 129 0.81 14.92 4.66
N VAL A 130 0.89 14.08 3.63
CA VAL A 130 0.65 14.46 2.23
C VAL A 130 -0.79 14.94 2.04
N LYS A 131 -1.76 14.22 2.59
CA LYS A 131 -3.16 14.65 2.57
C LYS A 131 -3.35 15.99 3.30
N ALA A 132 -2.70 16.21 4.44
CA ALA A 132 -2.77 17.49 5.15
C ALA A 132 -2.17 18.67 4.35
N MET A 133 -1.15 18.43 3.51
CA MET A 133 -0.62 19.44 2.59
C MET A 133 -1.59 19.75 1.44
N LEU A 134 -2.44 18.79 1.06
CA LEU A 134 -3.42 18.95 -0.01
C LEU A 134 -4.74 19.48 0.53
N TYR A 135 -5.03 20.75 0.26
CA TYR A 135 -6.27 21.41 0.71
C TYR A 135 -7.52 21.04 -0.13
N ILE A 136 -7.34 20.30 -1.22
CA ILE A 136 -8.39 20.04 -2.20
C ILE A 136 -9.09 18.72 -1.87
N LYS A 137 -10.36 18.79 -1.46
CA LYS A 137 -11.18 17.61 -1.09
C LYS A 137 -11.26 16.54 -2.18
N ILE A 138 -11.38 16.94 -3.45
CA ILE A 138 -11.39 15.98 -4.57
C ILE A 138 -10.04 15.25 -4.69
N ALA A 139 -8.93 15.90 -4.33
CA ALA A 139 -7.61 15.25 -4.31
C ALA A 139 -7.54 14.17 -3.24
N HIS A 140 -8.12 14.37 -2.05
CA HIS A 140 -8.21 13.31 -1.03
C HIS A 140 -8.99 12.10 -1.55
N LEU A 141 -10.14 12.32 -2.16
CA LEU A 141 -10.95 11.24 -2.75
C LEU A 141 -10.16 10.47 -3.82
N VAL A 142 -9.49 11.18 -4.74
CA VAL A 142 -8.70 10.56 -5.80
C VAL A 142 -7.53 9.77 -5.20
N ILE A 143 -6.84 10.30 -4.19
CA ILE A 143 -5.76 9.59 -3.49
C ILE A 143 -6.30 8.30 -2.84
N ASP A 144 -7.43 8.37 -2.15
CA ASP A 144 -8.03 7.20 -1.49
C ASP A 144 -8.43 6.11 -2.48
N ILE A 145 -9.06 6.48 -3.59
CA ILE A 145 -9.39 5.56 -4.67
C ILE A 145 -8.12 4.97 -5.29
N THR A 146 -7.09 5.79 -5.52
CA THR A 146 -5.82 5.34 -6.13
C THR A 146 -5.13 4.33 -5.24
N ILE A 147 -5.06 4.59 -3.93
CA ILE A 147 -4.46 3.67 -2.96
C ILE A 147 -5.25 2.37 -2.89
N LEU A 148 -6.58 2.43 -2.87
CA LEU A 148 -7.42 1.23 -2.89
C LEU A 148 -7.11 0.35 -4.11
N VAL A 149 -7.04 0.95 -5.31
CA VAL A 149 -6.70 0.23 -6.54
C VAL A 149 -5.28 -0.35 -6.48
N LEU A 150 -4.30 0.40 -6.00
CA LEU A 150 -2.92 -0.09 -5.87
C LEU A 150 -2.79 -1.26 -4.88
N VAL A 151 -3.50 -1.21 -3.76
CA VAL A 151 -3.53 -2.30 -2.77
C VAL A 151 -4.13 -3.57 -3.38
N LEU A 152 -5.18 -3.44 -4.21
CA LEU A 152 -5.78 -4.58 -4.89
C LEU A 152 -4.89 -5.16 -5.98
N MET A 153 -4.23 -4.31 -6.76
CA MET A 153 -3.23 -4.75 -7.74
C MET A 153 -2.07 -5.48 -7.05
N TRP A 154 -1.63 -4.99 -5.89
CA TRP A 154 -0.61 -5.66 -5.09
C TRP A 154 -1.11 -7.00 -4.52
N LEU A 155 -2.33 -7.07 -4.02
CA LEU A 155 -2.92 -8.33 -3.55
C LEU A 155 -3.03 -9.35 -4.68
N ALA A 156 -3.52 -8.95 -5.86
CA ALA A 156 -3.58 -9.80 -7.05
C ALA A 156 -2.18 -10.33 -7.41
N HIS A 157 -1.17 -9.45 -7.43
CA HIS A 157 0.22 -9.82 -7.65
C HIS A 157 0.73 -10.86 -6.62
N VAL A 158 0.44 -10.69 -5.34
CA VAL A 158 0.83 -11.66 -4.31
C VAL A 158 0.14 -13.01 -4.56
N LEU A 159 -1.18 -13.00 -4.80
CA LEU A 159 -1.96 -14.20 -5.07
C LEU A 159 -1.48 -14.94 -6.33
N CYS A 160 -1.04 -14.22 -7.37
CA CYS A 160 -0.49 -14.83 -8.57
C CYS A 160 0.88 -15.45 -8.34
N CYS A 161 1.74 -14.83 -7.52
CA CYS A 161 3.04 -15.39 -7.16
C CYS A 161 2.89 -16.70 -6.37
N PHE A 162 1.92 -16.74 -5.44
CA PHE A 162 1.58 -17.99 -4.74
C PHE A 162 1.01 -19.05 -5.68
N TRP A 163 0.14 -18.65 -6.62
CA TRP A 163 -0.41 -19.57 -7.63
C TRP A 163 0.68 -20.22 -8.49
N TYR A 164 1.65 -19.43 -8.94
CA TYR A 164 2.82 -19.94 -9.66
C TYR A 164 3.67 -20.87 -8.80
N MET A 165 3.94 -20.49 -7.55
CA MET A 165 4.75 -21.30 -6.64
C MET A 165 4.12 -22.67 -6.36
N ILE A 166 2.79 -22.76 -6.25
CA ILE A 166 2.08 -24.04 -6.10
C ILE A 166 2.21 -24.87 -7.39
N GLY A 167 1.98 -24.25 -8.55
CA GLY A 167 2.03 -24.97 -9.84
C GLY A 167 3.43 -25.46 -10.23
N LYS A 168 4.49 -24.83 -9.73
CA LYS A 168 5.90 -25.24 -9.95
C LYS A 168 6.25 -26.54 -9.24
N HIS A 169 5.56 -26.89 -8.17
CA HIS A 169 5.82 -28.12 -7.38
C HIS A 169 5.06 -29.32 -7.97
N GLU A 170 5.47 -29.77 -9.16
CA GLU A 170 4.87 -30.92 -9.86
C GLU A 170 5.08 -32.26 -9.14
N GLU A 171 6.25 -32.46 -8.53
CA GLU A 171 6.62 -33.67 -7.76
C GLU A 171 5.71 -33.95 -6.55
N GLY A 172 4.99 -32.93 -6.07
CA GLY A 172 4.02 -33.05 -4.97
C GLY A 172 2.56 -33.16 -5.41
N SER A 173 2.29 -33.23 -6.71
CA SER A 173 0.93 -33.31 -7.24
C SER A 173 0.39 -34.74 -7.15
N ASP A 174 -0.81 -34.89 -6.59
CA ASP A 174 -1.53 -36.15 -6.47
C ASP A 174 -2.03 -36.70 -7.81
N THR A 175 -2.27 -35.80 -8.77
CA THR A 175 -2.73 -36.14 -10.13
C THR A 175 -1.60 -36.25 -11.16
N GLY A 176 -0.35 -35.94 -10.78
CA GLY A 176 0.78 -35.89 -11.71
C GLY A 176 0.73 -34.73 -12.70
N ALA A 177 -0.15 -33.75 -12.48
CA ALA A 177 -0.33 -32.59 -13.37
C ALA A 177 -0.66 -31.32 -12.58
N THR A 178 -0.14 -30.20 -13.05
CA THR A 178 -0.37 -28.85 -12.51
C THR A 178 -0.92 -27.94 -13.61
N TRP A 179 -1.34 -26.73 -13.26
CA TRP A 179 -1.76 -25.75 -14.26
C TRP A 179 -0.62 -25.39 -15.23
N LEU A 180 0.66 -25.52 -14.81
CA LEU A 180 1.83 -25.38 -15.69
C LEU A 180 2.14 -26.62 -16.53
N SER A 181 1.68 -27.81 -16.13
CA SER A 181 2.08 -29.09 -16.76
C SER A 181 1.58 -29.29 -18.19
N SER A 182 0.66 -28.45 -18.70
CA SER A 182 0.25 -28.53 -20.12
C SER A 182 1.40 -28.21 -21.08
N GLY A 183 2.54 -27.70 -20.61
CA GLY A 183 3.72 -27.42 -21.42
C GLY A 183 3.55 -26.26 -22.41
N GLU A 184 2.33 -25.78 -22.63
CA GLU A 184 2.02 -24.61 -23.46
C GLU A 184 2.51 -23.31 -22.82
N TYR A 185 2.36 -23.17 -21.51
CA TYR A 185 2.75 -21.95 -20.78
C TYR A 185 4.28 -21.81 -20.63
N SER A 186 4.96 -22.92 -20.31
CA SER A 186 6.41 -22.92 -20.05
C SER A 186 7.26 -22.68 -21.30
N LYS A 187 6.76 -23.06 -22.48
CA LYS A 187 7.48 -22.87 -23.76
C LYS A 187 7.50 -21.42 -24.25
N VAL A 188 6.55 -20.58 -23.82
CA VAL A 188 6.40 -19.19 -24.32
C VAL A 188 7.25 -18.22 -23.51
N GLY A 189 7.49 -18.51 -22.23
CA GLY A 189 8.42 -17.77 -21.37
C GLY A 189 7.78 -17.08 -20.16
N VAL A 190 8.65 -16.57 -19.28
CA VAL A 190 8.32 -16.05 -17.94
C VAL A 190 7.24 -14.95 -17.96
N SER A 191 7.28 -14.05 -18.94
CA SER A 191 6.28 -12.98 -19.05
C SER A 191 4.87 -13.51 -19.30
N TYR A 192 4.73 -14.57 -20.10
CA TYR A 192 3.44 -15.18 -20.39
C TYR A 192 2.91 -15.96 -19.18
N GLU A 193 3.77 -16.68 -18.47
CA GLU A 193 3.43 -17.35 -17.20
C GLU A 193 2.93 -16.33 -16.16
N TYR A 194 3.66 -15.24 -15.98
CA TYR A 194 3.32 -14.18 -15.03
C TYR A 194 1.99 -13.50 -15.38
N LEU A 195 1.79 -13.11 -16.63
CA LEU A 195 0.56 -12.45 -17.07
C LEU A 195 -0.65 -13.38 -16.98
N THR A 196 -0.47 -14.67 -17.28
CA THR A 196 -1.51 -15.70 -17.13
C THR A 196 -1.89 -15.89 -15.65
N ALA A 197 -0.89 -16.02 -14.76
CA ALA A 197 -1.14 -16.14 -13.33
C ALA A 197 -1.78 -14.87 -12.75
N LEU A 198 -1.34 -13.69 -13.20
CA LEU A 198 -1.90 -12.41 -12.79
C LEU A 198 -3.37 -12.28 -13.24
N HIS A 199 -3.66 -12.64 -14.49
CA HIS A 199 -5.03 -12.67 -15.00
C HIS A 199 -5.92 -13.59 -14.15
N TRP A 200 -5.44 -14.80 -13.83
CA TRP A 200 -6.14 -15.73 -12.93
C TRP A 200 -6.44 -15.11 -11.56
N SER A 201 -5.47 -14.41 -10.96
CA SER A 201 -5.68 -13.78 -9.65
C SER A 201 -6.70 -12.63 -9.71
N LEU A 202 -6.70 -11.86 -10.80
CA LEU A 202 -7.65 -10.77 -11.02
C LEU A 202 -9.07 -11.28 -11.21
N THR A 203 -9.26 -12.44 -11.84
CA THR A 203 -10.58 -13.04 -12.00
C THR A 203 -11.19 -13.56 -10.69
N GLN A 204 -10.36 -13.84 -9.67
CA GLN A 204 -10.85 -14.21 -8.34
C GLN A 204 -11.34 -12.99 -7.53
N ILE A 205 -10.72 -11.83 -7.72
CA ILE A 205 -11.10 -10.57 -7.05
C ILE A 205 -12.25 -9.89 -7.80
N THR A 206 -12.22 -9.96 -9.13
CA THR A 206 -13.19 -9.39 -10.05
C THR A 206 -13.82 -10.56 -10.79
N PRO A 207 -14.95 -11.12 -10.30
CA PRO A 207 -15.52 -12.36 -10.82
C PRO A 207 -15.59 -12.35 -12.35
N ALA A 208 -14.71 -13.13 -12.97
CA ALA A 208 -14.59 -13.27 -14.41
C ALA A 208 -14.23 -14.72 -14.74
N SER A 209 -14.58 -15.16 -15.95
CA SER A 209 -14.21 -16.49 -16.42
C SER A 209 -12.81 -16.50 -17.01
N MET A 210 -12.03 -17.53 -16.72
CA MET A 210 -10.74 -17.79 -17.35
C MET A 210 -10.61 -19.27 -17.67
N GLU A 211 -9.98 -19.57 -18.81
CA GLU A 211 -9.59 -20.92 -19.20
C GLU A 211 -8.28 -21.28 -18.48
N GLY A 212 -8.37 -22.22 -17.53
CA GLY A 212 -7.23 -22.61 -16.67
C GLY A 212 -7.73 -23.13 -15.32
N SER A 213 -8.19 -24.38 -15.29
CA SER A 213 -8.70 -24.99 -14.06
C SER A 213 -7.57 -25.67 -13.27
N PRO A 214 -7.66 -25.67 -11.92
CA PRO A 214 -6.73 -26.40 -11.07
C PRO A 214 -6.75 -27.91 -11.42
N LYS A 215 -5.56 -28.50 -11.57
CA LYS A 215 -5.38 -29.90 -11.99
C LYS A 215 -5.06 -30.85 -10.85
N CYS A 216 -4.57 -30.35 -9.71
CA CYS A 216 -4.26 -31.15 -8.52
C CYS A 216 -5.03 -30.68 -7.28
N SER A 217 -5.05 -31.49 -6.22
CA SER A 217 -5.80 -31.17 -4.99
C SER A 217 -5.26 -29.92 -4.28
N ALA A 218 -3.94 -29.69 -4.31
CA ALA A 218 -3.32 -28.51 -3.70
C ALA A 218 -3.76 -27.21 -4.40
N GLU A 219 -3.75 -27.20 -5.73
CA GLU A 219 -4.26 -26.09 -6.54
C GLU A 219 -5.76 -25.85 -6.31
N ARG A 220 -6.56 -26.92 -6.21
CA ARG A 220 -8.00 -26.82 -5.94
C ARG A 220 -8.27 -26.20 -4.57
N LEU A 221 -7.57 -26.66 -3.53
CA LEU A 221 -7.72 -26.14 -2.18
C LEU A 221 -7.37 -24.65 -2.12
N TYR A 222 -6.24 -24.26 -2.72
CA TYR A 222 -5.85 -22.86 -2.82
C TYR A 222 -6.87 -22.04 -3.61
N ASN A 223 -7.34 -22.53 -4.75
CA ASN A 223 -8.35 -21.85 -5.56
C ASN A 223 -9.66 -21.63 -4.79
N VAL A 224 -10.16 -22.62 -4.03
CA VAL A 224 -11.35 -22.47 -3.19
C VAL A 224 -11.16 -21.39 -2.13
N PHE A 225 -10.00 -21.37 -1.47
CA PHE A 225 -9.67 -20.35 -0.48
C PHE A 225 -9.63 -18.95 -1.11
N VAL A 226 -8.96 -18.81 -2.26
CA VAL A 226 -8.81 -17.53 -2.95
C VAL A 226 -10.13 -17.02 -3.52
N ILE A 227 -11.03 -17.89 -4.00
CA ILE A 227 -12.38 -17.50 -4.42
C ILE A 227 -13.15 -16.87 -3.25
N PHE A 228 -13.15 -17.51 -2.07
CA PHE A 228 -13.85 -16.98 -0.91
C PHE A 228 -13.25 -15.65 -0.44
N ALA A 229 -11.92 -15.58 -0.32
CA ALA A 229 -11.21 -14.36 0.06
C ALA A 229 -11.41 -13.25 -0.97
N GLY A 230 -11.31 -13.57 -2.26
CA GLY A 230 -11.51 -12.66 -3.39
C GLY A 230 -12.92 -12.09 -3.44
N PHE A 231 -13.94 -12.91 -3.17
CA PHE A 231 -15.32 -12.44 -3.05
C PHE A 231 -15.50 -11.41 -1.92
N VAL A 232 -14.94 -11.67 -0.73
CA VAL A 232 -15.00 -10.75 0.41
C VAL A 232 -14.26 -9.44 0.10
N VAL A 233 -13.04 -9.53 -0.44
CA VAL A 233 -12.22 -8.37 -0.79
C VAL A 233 -12.86 -7.56 -1.92
N GLY A 234 -13.32 -8.20 -2.99
CA GLY A 234 -13.99 -7.55 -4.12
C GLY A 234 -15.29 -6.84 -3.69
N SER A 235 -16.11 -7.51 -2.88
CA SER A 235 -17.36 -6.92 -2.35
C SER A 235 -17.09 -5.73 -1.43
N SER A 236 -16.11 -5.86 -0.52
CA SER A 236 -15.73 -4.76 0.39
C SER A 236 -15.12 -3.57 -0.35
N MET A 237 -14.37 -3.80 -1.43
CA MET A 237 -13.88 -2.73 -2.30
C MET A 237 -15.05 -1.93 -2.88
N VAL A 238 -16.01 -2.61 -3.53
CA VAL A 238 -17.16 -1.93 -4.14
C VAL A 238 -17.93 -1.13 -3.09
N ALA A 239 -18.19 -1.71 -1.92
CA ALA A 239 -18.85 -1.03 -0.82
C ALA A 239 -18.09 0.23 -0.35
N THR A 240 -16.76 0.14 -0.21
CA THR A 240 -15.91 1.26 0.22
C THR A 240 -15.89 2.37 -0.84
N LEU A 241 -15.77 2.01 -2.12
CA LEU A 241 -15.87 2.98 -3.23
C LEU A 241 -17.21 3.70 -3.23
N THR A 242 -18.32 2.95 -3.09
CA THR A 242 -19.66 3.53 -3.01
C THR A 242 -19.80 4.47 -1.81
N ALA A 243 -19.29 4.07 -0.63
CA ALA A 243 -19.32 4.91 0.56
C ALA A 243 -18.53 6.22 0.37
N MET A 244 -17.31 6.15 -0.18
CA MET A 244 -16.48 7.32 -0.46
C MET A 244 -17.15 8.27 -1.46
N MET A 245 -17.73 7.75 -2.54
CA MET A 245 -18.48 8.55 -3.51
C MET A 245 -19.72 9.18 -2.89
N THR A 246 -20.43 8.46 -2.04
CA THR A 246 -21.65 8.93 -1.38
C THR A 246 -21.34 10.07 -0.41
N GLN A 247 -20.31 9.90 0.42
CA GLN A 247 -19.83 10.95 1.32
C GLN A 247 -19.42 12.22 0.56
N TYR A 248 -18.71 12.06 -0.57
CA TYR A 248 -18.36 13.19 -1.42
C TYR A 248 -19.59 13.90 -1.99
N ARG A 249 -20.59 13.15 -2.49
CA ARG A 249 -21.86 13.70 -2.97
C ARG A 249 -22.65 14.41 -1.88
N MET A 250 -22.70 13.86 -0.66
CA MET A 250 -23.34 14.51 0.49
C MET A 250 -22.70 15.85 0.81
N GLN A 251 -21.36 15.93 0.84
CA GLN A 251 -20.65 17.18 1.08
C GLN A 251 -20.90 18.22 -0.02
N LEU A 252 -20.98 17.81 -1.28
CA LEU A 252 -21.37 18.69 -2.38
C LEU A 252 -22.82 19.17 -2.22
N GLY A 253 -23.73 18.27 -1.85
CA GLY A 253 -25.14 18.58 -1.61
C GLY A 253 -25.33 19.60 -0.49
N GLU A 254 -24.65 19.43 0.65
CA GLU A 254 -24.66 20.41 1.75
C GLU A 254 -24.16 21.78 1.30
N ARG A 255 -23.07 21.82 0.52
CA ARG A 255 -22.54 23.08 -0.02
C ARG A 255 -23.56 23.76 -0.94
N MET A 256 -24.21 23.01 -1.82
CA MET A 256 -25.26 23.53 -2.70
C MET A 256 -26.47 24.01 -1.90
N ARG A 257 -26.88 23.28 -0.86
CA ARG A 257 -27.99 23.66 0.04
C ARG A 257 -27.71 24.97 0.75
N LYS A 258 -26.53 25.14 1.35
CA LYS A 258 -26.13 26.41 2.01
C LYS A 258 -26.11 27.58 1.02
N MET A 259 -25.61 27.36 -0.20
CA MET A 259 -25.60 28.39 -1.24
C MET A 259 -27.00 28.77 -1.73
N ARG A 260 -27.94 27.80 -1.73
CA ARG A 260 -29.35 28.04 -2.05
C ARG A 260 -30.04 28.83 -0.93
N GLN A 261 -29.88 28.43 0.33
CA GLN A 261 -30.42 29.18 1.48
C GLN A 261 -29.93 30.64 1.51
N LEU A 262 -28.64 30.85 1.23
CA LEU A 262 -28.09 32.20 1.07
C LEU A 262 -28.76 32.95 -0.08
N HIS A 263 -29.01 32.29 -1.21
CA HIS A 263 -29.70 32.92 -2.33
C HIS A 263 -31.13 33.34 -1.96
N ASP A 264 -31.88 32.45 -1.30
CA ASP A 264 -33.26 32.70 -0.90
C ASP A 264 -33.34 33.86 0.09
N PHE A 265 -32.42 33.92 1.07
CA PHE A 265 -32.27 35.06 1.99
C PHE A 265 -32.01 36.38 1.27
N LEU A 266 -31.07 36.41 0.32
CA LEU A 266 -30.75 37.63 -0.44
C LEU A 266 -31.92 38.13 -1.30
N VAL A 267 -32.75 37.21 -1.81
CA VAL A 267 -33.96 37.53 -2.56
C VAL A 267 -35.04 38.09 -1.63
N GLN A 268 -35.21 37.51 -0.44
CA GLN A 268 -36.16 38.01 0.57
C GLN A 268 -35.84 39.43 1.04
N GLU A 269 -34.56 39.74 1.25
CA GLU A 269 -34.07 41.08 1.61
C GLU A 269 -34.12 42.09 0.44
N ASN A 270 -34.70 41.72 -0.71
CA ASN A 270 -34.82 42.54 -1.92
C ASN A 270 -33.48 43.15 -2.37
N THR A 271 -32.37 42.44 -2.14
CA THR A 271 -31.06 42.91 -2.59
C THR A 271 -31.01 42.85 -4.12
N GLY A 272 -30.72 43.99 -4.78
CA GLY A 272 -30.66 44.06 -6.24
C GLY A 272 -29.78 42.96 -6.84
N LYS A 273 -30.12 42.48 -8.05
CA LYS A 273 -29.44 41.34 -8.72
C LYS A 273 -27.91 41.47 -8.78
N VAL A 274 -27.41 42.69 -8.93
CA VAL A 274 -25.98 43.01 -8.95
C VAL A 274 -25.31 42.74 -7.59
N LEU A 275 -25.94 43.17 -6.50
CA LEU A 275 -25.45 42.97 -5.14
C LEU A 275 -25.47 41.48 -4.75
N THR A 276 -26.55 40.75 -5.09
CA THR A 276 -26.62 39.30 -4.88
C THR A 276 -25.48 38.56 -5.59
N ARG A 277 -25.18 38.94 -6.85
CA ARG A 277 -24.07 38.32 -7.60
C ARG A 277 -22.72 38.64 -6.96
N ALA A 278 -22.49 39.89 -6.56
CA ALA A 278 -21.27 40.30 -5.87
C ALA A 278 -21.07 39.52 -4.56
N ILE A 279 -22.12 39.39 -3.74
CA ILE A 279 -22.09 38.63 -2.47
C ILE A 279 -21.77 37.15 -2.73
N LYS A 280 -22.39 36.51 -3.72
CA LYS A 280 -22.09 35.11 -4.07
C LYS A 280 -20.64 34.91 -4.54
N VAL A 281 -20.10 35.85 -5.33
CA VAL A 281 -18.70 35.81 -5.79
C VAL A 281 -17.76 35.98 -4.60
N GLN A 282 -18.04 36.94 -3.73
CA GLN A 282 -17.24 37.22 -2.54
C GLN A 282 -17.29 36.09 -1.51
N ILE A 283 -18.45 35.46 -1.29
CA ILE A 283 -18.54 34.29 -0.42
C ILE A 283 -17.77 33.12 -1.02
N ASN A 284 -17.82 32.90 -2.33
CA ASN A 284 -16.99 31.87 -2.96
C ASN A 284 -15.49 32.19 -2.94
N SER A 285 -15.09 33.46 -2.93
CA SER A 285 -13.67 33.85 -2.78
C SER A 285 -13.21 33.72 -1.32
N VAL A 286 -14.05 34.12 -0.36
CA VAL A 286 -13.82 33.99 1.08
C VAL A 286 -13.82 32.54 1.51
N LEU A 287 -14.71 31.68 1.01
CA LEU A 287 -14.69 30.24 1.31
C LEU A 287 -13.41 29.58 0.78
N ARG A 288 -12.94 30.00 -0.40
CA ARG A 288 -11.65 29.57 -0.95
C ARG A 288 -10.45 30.10 -0.12
N HIS A 289 -10.56 31.28 0.48
CA HIS A 289 -9.53 31.85 1.35
C HIS A 289 -9.58 31.35 2.80
N ARG A 290 -10.76 31.07 3.36
CA ARG A 290 -10.96 30.44 4.69
C ARG A 290 -10.39 29.03 4.72
N GLN A 291 -10.49 28.30 3.61
CA GLN A 291 -9.79 27.02 3.44
C GLN A 291 -8.25 27.16 3.39
N LYS A 292 -7.71 28.37 3.18
CA LYS A 292 -6.28 28.69 3.21
C LYS A 292 -5.84 29.42 4.50
N LEU A 293 -6.72 29.55 5.50
CA LEU A 293 -6.37 30.34 6.70
C LEU A 293 -5.16 29.74 7.41
N ARG A 294 -4.19 30.62 7.63
CA ARG A 294 -2.83 30.35 8.09
C ARG A 294 -2.83 29.84 9.53
N ALA A 295 -1.83 29.04 9.85
CA ALA A 295 -1.52 28.49 11.18
C ALA A 295 -1.51 29.49 12.34
N ASN A 296 -1.50 30.81 12.08
CA ASN A 296 -1.48 31.86 13.09
C ASN A 296 -2.87 32.22 13.68
N GLN A 297 -3.94 31.52 13.29
CA GLN A 297 -5.29 31.72 13.85
C GLN A 297 -5.84 30.50 14.62
N VAL A 298 -5.03 29.45 14.74
CA VAL A 298 -5.31 28.34 15.65
C VAL A 298 -4.40 28.57 16.84
N GLU A 299 -4.94 29.17 17.91
CA GLU A 299 -4.26 29.12 19.21
C GLU A 299 -4.14 27.63 19.59
N LEU A 300 -2.89 27.18 19.70
CA LEU A 300 -2.51 25.84 20.15
C LEU A 300 -2.74 25.70 21.67
#